data_AF-A0A0R2SDN7-F1
#
_entry.id   AF-A0A0R2SDN7-F1
#
_cell.length_a   1.000
_cell.length_b   1.000
_cell.length_c   1.000
_cell.angle_alpha   90.00
_cell.angle_beta   90.00
_cell.angle_gamma   90.00
#
_symmetry.space_group_name_H-M   'P 1'
#
loop_
_entity.id
_entity.type
_entity.pdbx_description
1 polymer ?
#
loop_
_entity_poly.entity_id
_entity_poly.type
_entity_poly.pdbx_seq_one_letter_code
_entity_poly.pdbx_strand_id
1 'polypeptide(L)'
;MEGKKLSTSRNWAIWLHEYLEDFKGQEDALRYALCATAPEGKDTDFTWADFQARNNNELVAIFGNFINRVVVLTHKYWEGNVPRPNNLDNYDKEVLVKLAEFPKKIGDSIEKFRFREALAELMNLARLGNKYLADTEPWKLKTTDEKRTETILNIAIQIAASLAILSEPFLPFSSEKLKIILALKNVNWNDAGGIIIKENHQLNQATHLFEKIEDEKIAKQLEKLKS
;
A
#
# COMPACT_ATOMS: atom_id res chain seq x y z
N MET A 1 21.61 14.05 5.31
CA MET A 1 20.34 14.44 5.93
C MET A 1 20.21 15.94 5.82
N GLU A 2 19.15 16.44 5.17
CA GLU A 2 18.90 17.87 4.98
C GLU A 2 20.15 18.60 4.41
N GLY A 3 20.78 18.00 3.39
CA GLY A 3 21.98 18.52 2.74
C GLY A 3 23.29 18.43 3.53
N LYS A 4 23.29 17.89 4.76
CA LYS A 4 24.50 17.74 5.60
C LYS A 4 24.79 16.28 5.96
N LYS A 5 26.06 15.98 6.27
CA LYS A 5 26.43 14.68 6.83
C LYS A 5 25.81 14.50 8.22
N LEU A 6 25.33 13.29 8.49
CA LEU A 6 24.83 12.91 9.81
C LEU A 6 25.93 13.13 10.85
N SER A 7 25.61 13.76 11.98
CA SER A 7 26.57 14.07 13.03
C SER A 7 25.93 13.95 14.41
N THR A 8 26.31 12.92 15.16
CA THR A 8 25.82 12.69 16.53
C THR A 8 26.32 13.77 17.50
N SER A 9 27.54 14.28 17.31
CA SER A 9 28.11 15.36 18.14
C SER A 9 27.48 16.73 17.90
N ARG A 10 26.81 16.93 16.76
CA ARG A 10 26.08 18.17 16.42
C ARG A 10 24.56 17.97 16.44
N ASN A 11 24.08 16.89 17.06
CA ASN A 11 22.68 16.50 17.11
C ASN A 11 21.95 16.53 15.74
N TRP A 12 22.68 16.18 14.67
CA TRP A 12 22.18 16.23 13.29
C TRP A 12 21.94 14.82 12.79
N ALA A 13 20.88 14.19 13.30
CA ALA A 13 20.47 12.82 12.96
C ALA A 13 18.96 12.63 13.20
N ILE A 14 18.39 11.56 12.62
CA ILE A 14 17.09 11.05 13.04
C ILE A 14 17.35 9.98 14.09
N TRP A 15 16.95 10.24 15.32
CA TRP A 15 17.03 9.26 16.39
C TRP A 15 15.78 8.38 16.35
N LEU A 16 15.97 7.08 16.17
CA LEU A 16 14.84 6.16 16.00
C LEU A 16 13.87 6.17 17.19
N HIS A 17 14.39 6.23 18.42
CA HIS A 17 13.53 6.26 19.61
C HIS A 17 12.68 7.53 19.67
N GLU A 18 13.23 8.70 19.35
CA GLU A 18 12.48 9.95 19.25
C GLU A 18 11.45 9.91 18.12
N TYR A 19 11.82 9.36 16.96
CA TYR A 19 10.89 9.16 15.86
C TYR A 19 9.69 8.30 16.29
N LEU A 20 9.92 7.19 16.99
CA LEU A 20 8.86 6.29 17.43
C LEU A 20 7.91 6.95 18.45
N GLU A 21 8.39 7.93 19.22
CA GLU A 21 7.55 8.74 20.10
C GLU A 21 6.74 9.78 19.32
N ASP A 22 7.40 10.55 18.46
CA ASP A 22 6.77 11.63 17.69
C ASP A 22 5.78 11.10 16.64
N PHE A 23 6.11 9.98 16.00
CA PHE A 23 5.38 9.34 14.89
C PHE A 23 4.82 7.97 15.29
N LYS A 24 4.41 7.81 16.55
CA LYS A 24 3.78 6.58 17.06
C LYS A 24 2.67 6.08 16.12
N GLY A 25 2.75 4.81 15.71
CA GLY A 25 1.80 4.19 14.77
C GLY A 25 2.07 4.49 13.28
N GLN A 26 3.15 5.22 12.97
CA GLN A 26 3.60 5.54 11.60
C GLN A 26 5.01 4.98 11.35
N GLU A 27 5.35 3.85 11.96
CA GLU A 27 6.65 3.17 11.82
C GLU A 27 6.90 2.76 10.36
N ASP A 28 5.85 2.31 9.69
CA ASP A 28 5.89 1.93 8.28
C ASP A 28 6.15 3.11 7.34
N ALA A 29 5.78 4.34 7.73
CA ALA A 29 6.09 5.53 6.92
C ALA A 29 7.61 5.76 6.83
N LEU A 30 8.34 5.55 7.93
CA LEU A 30 9.80 5.64 7.94
C LEU A 30 10.43 4.49 7.18
N ARG A 31 9.95 3.25 7.39
CA ARG A 31 10.43 2.09 6.63
C ARG A 31 10.27 2.30 5.13
N TYR A 32 9.11 2.79 4.70
CA TYR A 32 8.82 3.11 3.31
C TYR A 32 9.79 4.15 2.76
N ALA A 33 9.93 5.30 3.44
CA ALA A 33 10.77 6.38 2.97
C ALA A 33 12.23 5.96 2.85
N LEU A 34 12.78 5.29 3.86
CA LEU A 34 14.16 4.79 3.86
C LEU A 34 14.39 3.73 2.79
N CYS A 35 13.43 2.82 2.57
CA CYS A 35 13.52 1.80 1.54
C CYS A 35 13.46 2.44 0.13
N ALA A 36 12.55 3.39 -0.09
CA ALA A 36 12.41 4.10 -1.36
C ALA A 36 13.65 4.93 -1.74
N THR A 37 14.44 5.34 -0.74
CA THR A 37 15.69 6.08 -0.90
C THR A 37 16.91 5.27 -0.46
N ALA A 38 16.86 3.94 -0.49
CA ALA A 38 18.00 3.12 -0.07
C ALA A 38 19.24 3.42 -0.93
N PRO A 39 20.44 3.60 -0.34
CA PRO A 39 21.66 3.93 -1.06
C PRO A 39 22.25 2.70 -1.76
N GLU A 40 21.60 2.25 -2.84
CA GLU A 40 21.97 1.02 -3.57
C GLU A 40 23.08 1.26 -4.61
N GLY A 41 23.20 2.47 -5.17
CA GLY A 41 24.20 2.79 -6.19
C GLY A 41 24.86 4.16 -6.04
N LYS A 42 24.36 5.01 -5.14
CA LYS A 42 24.92 6.31 -4.80
C LYS A 42 24.38 6.75 -3.44
N ASP A 43 25.09 7.68 -2.80
CA ASP A 43 24.63 8.31 -1.57
C ASP A 43 23.24 8.94 -1.76
N THR A 44 22.40 8.80 -0.75
CA THR A 44 21.06 9.38 -0.71
C THR A 44 20.94 10.36 0.45
N ASP A 45 20.18 11.43 0.23
CA ASP A 45 19.89 12.42 1.25
C ASP A 45 18.45 12.25 1.73
N PHE A 46 18.27 12.04 3.03
CA PHE A 46 16.95 12.08 3.64
C PHE A 46 16.57 13.55 3.88
N THR A 47 15.37 13.92 3.43
CA THR A 47 14.72 15.18 3.80
C THR A 47 13.34 14.89 4.40
N TRP A 48 12.92 15.70 5.37
CA TRP A 48 11.60 15.59 5.97
C TRP A 48 10.49 15.90 4.97
N ALA A 49 10.76 16.78 4.01
CA ALA A 49 9.85 17.08 2.90
C ALA A 49 9.61 15.84 2.01
N ASP A 50 10.67 15.13 1.62
CA ASP A 50 10.54 13.91 0.82
C ASP A 50 9.84 12.80 1.61
N PHE A 51 10.15 12.66 2.90
CA PHE A 51 9.48 11.72 3.79
C PHE A 51 7.96 11.98 3.84
N GLN A 52 7.56 13.24 4.06
CA GLN A 52 6.16 13.64 4.06
C GLN A 52 5.49 13.38 2.70
N ALA A 53 6.15 13.76 1.61
CA ALA A 53 5.64 13.57 0.27
C ALA A 53 5.41 12.09 -0.06
N ARG A 54 6.36 11.21 0.29
CA ARG A 54 6.21 9.76 0.11
C ARG A 54 5.05 9.19 0.91
N ASN A 55 4.88 9.61 2.16
CA ASN A 55 3.73 9.17 2.95
C ASN A 55 2.41 9.68 2.34
N ASN A 56 2.29 10.99 2.14
CA ASN A 56 1.00 11.60 1.79
C ASN A 56 0.59 11.31 0.34
N ASN A 57 1.55 11.35 -0.60
CA ASN A 57 1.26 11.23 -2.03
C ASN A 57 1.35 9.79 -2.54
N GLU A 58 2.04 8.88 -1.83
CA GLU A 58 2.15 7.49 -2.24
C GLU A 58 1.37 6.57 -1.30
N LEU A 59 1.76 6.48 -0.03
CA LEU A 59 1.07 5.58 0.92
C LEU A 59 -0.39 5.96 1.10
N VAL A 60 -0.71 7.22 1.43
CA VAL A 60 -2.08 7.66 1.64
C VAL A 60 -2.85 7.76 0.32
N ALA A 61 -2.36 8.55 -0.63
CA ALA A 61 -3.13 8.89 -1.83
C ALA A 61 -3.24 7.77 -2.88
N ILE A 62 -2.36 6.76 -2.86
CA ILE A 62 -2.39 5.66 -3.83
C ILE A 62 -2.78 4.36 -3.16
N PHE A 63 -1.96 3.87 -2.23
CA PHE A 63 -2.19 2.57 -1.60
C PHE A 63 -3.41 2.63 -0.69
N GLY A 64 -3.42 3.52 0.30
CA GLY A 64 -4.52 3.73 1.23
C GLY A 64 -5.84 4.06 0.53
N ASN A 65 -5.81 4.94 -0.47
CA ASN A 65 -6.99 5.29 -1.27
C ASN A 65 -7.57 4.09 -2.02
N PHE A 66 -6.74 3.24 -2.63
CA PHE A 66 -7.22 2.04 -3.31
C PHE A 66 -7.95 1.11 -2.35
N ILE A 67 -7.30 0.77 -1.23
CA ILE A 67 -7.87 -0.12 -0.22
C ILE A 67 -9.17 0.45 0.33
N ASN A 68 -9.20 1.75 0.66
CA ASN A 68 -10.39 2.40 1.17
C ASN A 68 -11.56 2.27 0.18
N ARG A 69 -11.34 2.57 -1.11
CA ARG A 69 -12.39 2.45 -2.14
C ARG A 69 -12.92 1.03 -2.27
N VAL A 70 -12.05 0.03 -2.30
CA VAL A 70 -12.46 -1.38 -2.41
C VAL A 70 -13.34 -1.79 -1.23
N VAL A 71 -12.88 -1.52 -0.01
CA VAL A 71 -13.58 -1.95 1.21
C VAL A 71 -14.88 -1.17 1.38
N VAL A 72 -14.87 0.15 1.21
CA VAL A 72 -16.07 1.00 1.35
C VAL A 72 -17.13 0.64 0.32
N LEU A 73 -16.77 0.42 -0.95
CA LEU A 73 -17.76 0.05 -1.96
C LEU A 73 -18.32 -1.36 -1.71
N THR A 74 -17.49 -2.30 -1.25
CA THR A 74 -17.96 -3.65 -0.90
C THR A 74 -18.94 -3.61 0.28
N HIS A 75 -18.65 -2.81 1.33
CA HIS A 75 -19.58 -2.57 2.43
C HIS A 75 -20.85 -1.87 2.00
N LYS A 76 -20.74 -0.84 1.16
CA LYS A 76 -21.88 -0.07 0.67
C LYS A 76 -22.85 -0.91 -0.15
N TYR A 77 -22.35 -1.86 -0.94
CA TYR A 77 -23.16 -2.60 -1.91
C TYR A 77 -23.58 -3.99 -1.44
N TRP A 78 -22.77 -4.63 -0.59
CA TRP A 78 -22.98 -6.02 -0.16
C TRP A 78 -22.66 -6.23 1.33
N GLU A 79 -22.69 -5.18 2.15
CA GLU A 79 -22.49 -5.24 3.61
C GLU A 79 -21.15 -5.92 4.00
N GLY A 80 -20.16 -5.84 3.12
CA GLY A 80 -18.83 -6.37 3.31
C GLY A 80 -18.68 -7.81 2.85
N ASN A 81 -19.74 -8.45 2.33
CA ASN A 81 -19.65 -9.75 1.70
C ASN A 81 -19.00 -9.63 0.33
N VAL A 82 -17.96 -10.41 0.09
CA VAL A 82 -17.28 -10.44 -1.21
C VAL A 82 -18.23 -11.03 -2.26
N PRO A 83 -18.54 -10.28 -3.34
CA PRO A 83 -19.43 -10.77 -4.37
C PRO A 83 -18.77 -11.86 -5.21
N ARG A 84 -19.59 -12.71 -5.84
CA ARG A 84 -19.13 -13.75 -6.77
C ARG A 84 -18.69 -13.11 -8.09
N PRO A 85 -17.54 -13.50 -8.67
CA PRO A 85 -17.17 -13.04 -10.01
C PRO A 85 -18.08 -13.70 -11.05
N ASN A 86 -18.58 -12.91 -12.01
CA ASN A 86 -19.34 -13.39 -13.15
C ASN A 86 -18.40 -13.57 -14.36
N ASN A 87 -18.88 -13.29 -15.58
CA ASN A 87 -18.07 -13.39 -16.79
C ASN A 87 -16.97 -12.34 -16.80
N LEU A 88 -15.74 -12.79 -17.08
CA LEU A 88 -14.57 -11.91 -17.25
C LEU A 88 -14.52 -11.37 -18.68
N ASP A 89 -14.41 -10.04 -18.80
CA ASP A 89 -14.08 -9.41 -20.07
C ASP A 89 -12.57 -9.51 -20.36
N ASN A 90 -12.12 -8.94 -21.48
CA ASN A 90 -10.71 -8.98 -21.85
C ASN A 90 -9.84 -8.13 -20.92
N TYR A 91 -10.35 -7.00 -20.43
CA TYR A 91 -9.60 -6.13 -19.54
C TYR A 91 -9.41 -6.77 -18.16
N ASP A 92 -10.43 -7.46 -17.66
CA ASP A 92 -10.36 -8.26 -16.43
C ASP A 92 -9.24 -9.31 -16.52
N LYS A 93 -9.18 -10.03 -17.64
CA LYS A 93 -8.17 -11.05 -17.89
C LYS A 93 -6.77 -10.43 -17.94
N GLU A 94 -6.61 -9.29 -18.61
CA GLU A 94 -5.34 -8.57 -18.64
C GLU A 94 -4.88 -8.12 -17.25
N VAL A 95 -5.82 -7.65 -16.41
CA VAL A 95 -5.53 -7.23 -15.04
C VAL A 95 -5.11 -8.43 -14.19
N LEU A 96 -5.80 -9.57 -14.31
CA LEU A 96 -5.45 -10.80 -13.59
C LEU A 96 -4.10 -11.37 -14.04
N VAL A 97 -3.77 -11.31 -15.34
CA VAL A 97 -2.44 -11.69 -15.84
C VAL A 97 -1.36 -10.80 -15.23
N LYS A 98 -1.55 -9.47 -15.24
CA LYS A 98 -0.60 -8.53 -14.63
C LYS A 98 -0.46 -8.76 -13.12
N LEU A 99 -1.58 -9.00 -12.43
CA LEU A 99 -1.61 -9.31 -11.00
C LEU A 99 -0.71 -10.51 -10.67
N ALA A 100 -0.78 -11.58 -11.45
CA ALA A 100 -0.01 -12.80 -11.26
C ALA A 100 1.52 -12.61 -11.43
N GLU A 101 1.96 -11.55 -12.11
CA GLU A 101 3.39 -11.27 -12.33
C GLU A 101 4.08 -10.58 -11.14
N PHE A 102 3.32 -9.82 -10.33
CA PHE A 102 3.90 -8.99 -9.26
C PHE A 102 4.68 -9.76 -8.19
N PRO A 103 4.21 -10.92 -7.67
CA PRO A 103 4.96 -11.68 -6.67
C PRO A 103 6.37 -12.03 -7.15
N LYS A 104 6.49 -12.43 -8.43
CA LYS A 104 7.78 -12.74 -9.03
C LYS A 104 8.65 -11.50 -9.22
N LYS A 105 8.10 -10.40 -9.75
CA LYS A 105 8.86 -9.15 -9.97
C LYS A 105 9.41 -8.57 -8.67
N ILE A 106 8.59 -8.56 -7.62
CA ILE A 106 8.97 -8.07 -6.30
C ILE A 106 9.98 -9.05 -5.66
N GLY A 107 9.70 -10.35 -5.68
CA GLY A 107 10.57 -11.38 -5.12
C GLY A 107 11.96 -11.39 -5.76
N ASP A 108 12.04 -11.44 -7.09
CA ASP A 108 13.29 -11.39 -7.85
C ASP A 108 14.14 -10.15 -7.50
N SER A 109 13.48 -9.01 -7.24
CA SER A 109 14.16 -7.76 -6.88
C SER A 109 14.68 -7.80 -5.44
N ILE A 110 13.89 -8.33 -4.50
CA ILE A 110 14.33 -8.55 -3.11
C ILE A 110 15.52 -9.50 -3.06
N GLU A 111 15.49 -10.62 -3.79
CA GLU A 111 16.58 -11.61 -3.84
C GLU A 111 17.88 -11.02 -4.41
N LYS A 112 17.78 -10.00 -5.25
CA LYS A 112 18.91 -9.27 -5.84
C LYS A 112 19.30 -8.02 -5.05
N PHE A 113 18.74 -7.83 -3.86
CA PHE A 113 18.97 -6.66 -3.00
C PHE A 113 18.60 -5.31 -3.67
N ARG A 114 17.65 -5.33 -4.62
CA ARG A 114 17.11 -4.14 -5.31
C ARG A 114 15.79 -3.74 -4.66
N PHE A 115 15.86 -3.29 -3.41
CA PHE A 115 14.69 -2.97 -2.60
C PHE A 115 13.90 -1.79 -3.14
N ARG A 116 14.57 -0.79 -3.73
CA ARG A 116 13.89 0.35 -4.38
C ARG A 116 13.02 -0.08 -5.54
N GLU A 117 13.52 -1.00 -6.37
CA GLU A 117 12.78 -1.59 -7.49
C GLU A 117 11.61 -2.42 -6.96
N ALA A 118 11.85 -3.28 -5.97
CA ALA A 118 10.81 -4.11 -5.37
C ALA A 118 9.67 -3.27 -4.76
N LEU A 119 10.00 -2.19 -4.05
CA LEU A 119 9.02 -1.28 -3.46
C LEU A 119 8.24 -0.50 -4.53
N ALA A 120 8.91 -0.10 -5.63
CA ALA A 120 8.24 0.55 -6.75
C ALA A 120 7.22 -0.40 -7.42
N GLU A 121 7.56 -1.68 -7.58
CA GLU A 121 6.64 -2.70 -8.08
C GLU A 121 5.44 -2.92 -7.15
N LEU A 122 5.64 -2.91 -5.83
CA LEU A 122 4.54 -2.94 -4.85
C LEU A 122 3.59 -1.74 -5.05
N MET A 123 4.13 -0.53 -5.23
CA MET A 123 3.32 0.66 -5.47
C MET A 123 2.62 0.61 -6.85
N ASN A 124 3.26 0.02 -7.87
CA ASN A 124 2.65 -0.21 -9.18
C ASN A 124 1.45 -1.17 -9.11
N LEU A 125 1.47 -2.17 -8.22
CA LEU A 125 0.32 -3.02 -7.96
C LEU A 125 -0.87 -2.22 -7.40
N ALA A 126 -0.63 -1.29 -6.47
CA ALA A 126 -1.67 -0.38 -5.97
C ALA A 126 -2.18 0.58 -7.08
N ARG A 127 -1.30 1.05 -7.97
CA ARG A 127 -1.69 1.85 -9.13
C ARG A 127 -2.53 1.06 -10.13
N LEU A 128 -2.22 -0.22 -10.37
CA LEU A 128 -3.02 -1.11 -11.20
C LEU A 128 -4.46 -1.20 -10.68
N GLY A 129 -4.63 -1.42 -9.37
CA GLY A 129 -5.94 -1.45 -8.73
C GLY A 129 -6.72 -0.13 -8.85
N ASN A 130 -6.06 1.01 -8.59
CA ASN A 130 -6.68 2.33 -8.77
C ASN A 130 -7.13 2.55 -10.21
N LYS A 131 -6.26 2.24 -11.19
CA LYS A 131 -6.54 2.39 -12.62
C LYS A 131 -7.70 1.50 -13.04
N TYR A 132 -7.70 0.23 -12.61
CA TYR A 132 -8.79 -0.69 -12.91
C TYR A 132 -10.14 -0.16 -12.41
N LEU A 133 -10.22 0.33 -11.17
CA LEU A 133 -11.46 0.94 -10.65
C LEU A 133 -11.83 2.24 -11.37
N ALA A 134 -10.85 3.05 -11.78
CA ALA A 134 -11.08 4.30 -12.49
C ALA A 134 -11.62 4.07 -13.90
N ASP A 135 -11.04 3.11 -14.63
CA ASP A 135 -11.40 2.80 -16.01
C ASP A 135 -12.73 2.02 -16.11
N THR A 136 -13.09 1.24 -15.08
CA THR A 136 -14.33 0.43 -15.06
C THR A 136 -15.52 1.11 -14.38
N GLU A 137 -15.27 2.13 -13.55
CA GLU A 137 -16.30 2.94 -12.87
C GLU A 137 -17.46 2.14 -12.23
N PRO A 138 -17.19 1.14 -11.36
CA PRO A 138 -18.21 0.26 -10.80
C PRO A 138 -19.35 1.00 -10.08
N TRP A 139 -19.10 2.20 -9.54
CA TRP A 139 -20.13 3.01 -8.90
C TRP A 139 -21.21 3.53 -9.86
N LYS A 140 -20.91 3.64 -11.16
CA LYS A 140 -21.90 3.97 -12.19
C LYS A 140 -22.66 2.72 -12.64
N LEU A 141 -22.02 1.55 -12.60
CA LEU A 141 -22.58 0.30 -13.10
C LEU A 141 -23.49 -0.40 -12.08
N LYS A 142 -23.36 -0.15 -10.78
CA LYS A 142 -24.12 -0.86 -9.73
C LYS A 142 -25.63 -0.94 -9.99
N THR A 143 -26.24 0.09 -10.57
CA THR A 143 -27.69 0.13 -10.86
C THR A 143 -28.07 -0.41 -12.23
N THR A 144 -27.15 -0.42 -13.20
CA THR A 144 -27.43 -0.81 -14.60
C THR A 144 -26.91 -2.19 -14.96
N ASP A 145 -25.81 -2.60 -14.33
CA ASP A 145 -25.16 -3.90 -14.48
C ASP A 145 -24.47 -4.30 -13.17
N GLU A 146 -25.29 -4.83 -12.25
CA GLU A 146 -24.81 -5.30 -10.96
C GLU A 146 -23.77 -6.43 -11.10
N LYS A 147 -23.98 -7.37 -12.04
CA LYS A 147 -23.08 -8.51 -12.26
C LYS A 147 -21.69 -8.08 -12.70
N ARG A 148 -21.60 -7.02 -13.52
CA ARG A 148 -20.31 -6.42 -13.88
C ARG A 148 -19.65 -5.79 -12.66
N THR A 149 -20.42 -5.08 -11.83
CA THR A 149 -19.94 -4.44 -10.59
C THR A 149 -19.39 -5.49 -9.59
N GLU A 150 -20.10 -6.61 -9.42
CA GLU A 150 -19.66 -7.76 -8.61
C GLU A 150 -18.29 -8.27 -9.07
N THR A 151 -18.13 -8.47 -10.38
CA THR A 151 -16.88 -8.96 -10.97
C THR A 151 -15.73 -7.98 -10.77
N ILE A 152 -15.97 -6.67 -10.98
CA ILE A 152 -14.97 -5.63 -10.80
C ILE A 152 -14.50 -5.59 -9.35
N LEU A 153 -15.42 -5.56 -8.37
CA LEU A 153 -15.00 -5.51 -6.98
C LEU A 153 -14.36 -6.81 -6.51
N ASN A 154 -14.82 -7.97 -7.00
CA ASN A 154 -14.16 -9.24 -6.69
C ASN A 154 -12.68 -9.20 -7.11
N ILE A 155 -12.37 -8.76 -8.33
CA ILE A 155 -10.99 -8.64 -8.82
C ILE A 155 -10.20 -7.60 -8.01
N ALA A 156 -10.79 -6.45 -7.71
CA ALA A 156 -10.14 -5.42 -6.91
C ALA A 156 -9.79 -5.91 -5.49
N ILE A 157 -10.62 -6.78 -4.91
CA ILE A 157 -10.35 -7.46 -3.64
C ILE A 157 -9.16 -8.42 -3.76
N GLN A 158 -8.98 -9.14 -4.87
CA GLN A 158 -7.80 -10.00 -5.08
C GLN A 158 -6.50 -9.18 -5.17
N ILE A 159 -6.55 -8.01 -5.81
CA ILE A 159 -5.42 -7.06 -5.85
C ILE A 159 -5.10 -6.57 -4.42
N ALA A 160 -6.13 -6.20 -3.64
CA ALA A 160 -5.98 -5.80 -2.24
C ALA A 160 -5.38 -6.92 -1.36
N ALA A 161 -5.83 -8.16 -1.55
CA ALA A 161 -5.30 -9.32 -0.83
C ALA A 161 -3.83 -9.60 -1.18
N SER A 162 -3.45 -9.45 -2.46
CA SER A 162 -2.06 -9.56 -2.88
C SER A 162 -1.19 -8.46 -2.30
N LEU A 163 -1.68 -7.22 -2.24
CA LEU A 163 -1.00 -6.12 -1.55
C LEU A 163 -0.79 -6.40 -0.06
N ALA A 164 -1.77 -7.01 0.61
CA ALA A 164 -1.65 -7.40 2.02
C ALA A 164 -0.46 -8.34 2.26
N ILE A 165 -0.24 -9.30 1.36
CA ILE A 165 0.86 -10.26 1.46
C ILE A 165 2.19 -9.61 1.05
N LEU A 166 2.24 -9.00 -0.15
CA LEU A 166 3.48 -8.53 -0.76
C LEU A 166 4.05 -7.28 -0.08
N SER A 167 3.25 -6.54 0.68
CA SER A 167 3.72 -5.38 1.44
C SER A 167 4.48 -5.75 2.71
N GLU A 168 4.36 -6.97 3.22
CA GLU A 168 4.90 -7.39 4.53
C GLU A 168 6.40 -7.13 4.72
N PRO A 169 7.30 -7.40 3.74
CA PRO A 169 8.73 -7.12 3.89
C PRO A 169 9.04 -5.64 4.10
N PHE A 170 8.18 -4.76 3.59
CA PHE A 170 8.37 -3.31 3.60
C PHE A 170 7.58 -2.64 4.72
N LEU A 171 6.31 -3.02 4.89
CA LEU A 171 5.29 -2.39 5.72
C LEU A 171 4.60 -3.45 6.59
N PRO A 172 5.31 -4.09 7.54
CA PRO A 172 4.76 -5.21 8.31
C PRO A 172 3.50 -4.87 9.09
N PHE A 173 3.41 -3.66 9.68
CA PHE A 173 2.24 -3.27 10.48
C PHE A 173 1.02 -3.00 9.60
N SER A 174 1.23 -2.36 8.44
CA SER A 174 0.18 -2.06 7.46
C SER A 174 -0.27 -3.33 6.74
N SER A 175 0.66 -4.24 6.44
CA SER A 175 0.37 -5.58 5.92
C SER A 175 -0.58 -6.32 6.87
N GLU A 176 -0.24 -6.39 8.16
CA GLU A 176 -1.09 -7.03 9.17
C GLU A 176 -2.45 -6.33 9.31
N LYS A 177 -2.46 -5.00 9.37
CA LYS A 177 -3.71 -4.22 9.41
C LYS A 177 -4.59 -4.51 8.20
N LEU A 178 -4.01 -4.63 7.00
CA LEU A 178 -4.74 -4.95 5.79
C LEU A 178 -5.24 -6.39 5.78
N LYS A 179 -4.45 -7.36 6.25
CA LYS A 179 -4.90 -8.75 6.45
C LYS A 179 -6.10 -8.80 7.39
N ILE A 180 -6.09 -8.01 8.48
CA ILE A 180 -7.24 -7.86 9.39
C ILE A 180 -8.44 -7.26 8.66
N ILE A 181 -8.30 -6.14 7.95
CA ILE A 181 -9.41 -5.53 7.19
C ILE A 181 -10.04 -6.53 6.22
N LEU A 182 -9.20 -7.32 5.53
CA LEU A 182 -9.64 -8.32 4.57
C LEU A 182 -10.01 -9.67 5.21
N ALA A 183 -9.94 -9.79 6.55
CA ALA A 183 -10.16 -11.02 7.31
C ALA A 183 -9.37 -12.24 6.77
N LEU A 184 -8.14 -12.02 6.31
CA LEU A 184 -7.24 -13.05 5.80
C LEU A 184 -6.62 -13.86 6.94
N LYS A 185 -6.53 -15.18 6.75
CA LYS A 185 -5.90 -16.12 7.69
C LYS A 185 -5.05 -17.12 6.91
N ASN A 186 -3.90 -17.50 7.46
CA ASN A 186 -3.02 -18.55 6.91
C ASN A 186 -2.58 -18.32 5.45
N VAL A 187 -2.42 -17.06 5.04
CA VAL A 187 -1.89 -16.70 3.71
C VAL A 187 -0.37 -16.57 3.75
N ASN A 188 0.29 -16.88 2.65
CA ASN A 188 1.74 -16.78 2.46
C ASN A 188 2.08 -16.19 1.08
N TRP A 189 3.38 -16.00 0.81
CA TRP A 189 3.87 -15.37 -0.41
C TRP A 189 3.35 -16.02 -1.71
N ASN A 190 3.20 -17.35 -1.73
CA ASN A 190 2.78 -18.09 -2.93
C ASN A 190 1.28 -17.92 -3.25
N ASP A 191 0.49 -17.39 -2.32
CA ASP A 191 -0.93 -17.10 -2.57
C ASP A 191 -1.11 -15.76 -3.33
N ALA A 192 -0.13 -14.86 -3.22
CA ALA A 192 -0.18 -13.56 -3.87
C ALA A 192 -0.22 -13.70 -5.40
N GLY A 193 -0.91 -12.78 -6.06
CA GLY A 193 -1.10 -12.81 -7.52
C GLY A 193 -2.22 -13.74 -7.99
N GLY A 194 -2.77 -14.57 -7.10
CA GLY A 194 -3.86 -15.50 -7.40
C GLY A 194 -5.23 -15.07 -6.86
N ILE A 195 -6.16 -16.04 -6.80
CA ILE A 195 -7.46 -15.89 -6.16
C ILE A 195 -7.34 -16.34 -4.71
N ILE A 196 -7.39 -15.38 -3.78
CA ILE A 196 -7.17 -15.57 -2.34
C ILE A 196 -8.50 -15.58 -1.60
N ILE A 197 -9.38 -14.61 -1.91
CA ILE A 197 -10.65 -14.40 -1.20
C ILE A 197 -11.80 -14.93 -2.06
N LYS A 198 -12.58 -15.87 -1.52
CA LYS A 198 -13.75 -16.44 -2.21
C LYS A 198 -15.00 -15.60 -2.01
N GLU A 199 -16.02 -15.84 -2.83
CA GLU A 199 -17.35 -15.26 -2.64
C GLU A 199 -17.94 -15.57 -1.25
N ASN A 200 -18.81 -14.67 -0.76
CA ASN A 200 -19.42 -14.70 0.58
C ASN A 200 -18.42 -14.63 1.75
N HIS A 201 -17.15 -14.36 1.48
CA HIS A 201 -16.20 -14.01 2.53
C HIS A 201 -16.57 -12.64 3.12
N GLN A 202 -16.61 -12.54 4.44
CA GLN A 202 -16.96 -11.30 5.13
C GLN A 202 -15.71 -10.46 5.40
N LEU A 203 -15.65 -9.27 4.82
CA LEU A 203 -14.65 -8.26 5.15
C LEU A 203 -14.97 -7.61 6.50
N ASN A 204 -13.93 -7.19 7.22
CA ASN A 204 -14.08 -6.34 8.39
C ASN A 204 -14.34 -4.88 7.96
N GLN A 205 -14.76 -4.05 8.92
CA GLN A 205 -15.04 -2.63 8.66
C GLN A 205 -13.79 -1.87 8.19
N ALA A 206 -14.01 -0.88 7.32
CA ALA A 206 -12.94 -0.05 6.82
C ALA A 206 -12.27 0.73 7.97
N THR A 207 -10.94 0.70 7.99
CA THR A 207 -10.13 1.61 8.81
C THR A 207 -9.07 2.25 7.92
N HIS A 208 -8.58 3.43 8.29
CA HIS A 208 -7.51 4.09 7.54
C HIS A 208 -6.22 3.26 7.61
N LEU A 209 -5.69 2.86 6.46
CA LEU A 209 -4.45 2.09 6.42
C LEU A 209 -3.23 2.95 6.79
N PHE A 210 -3.21 4.19 6.30
CA PHE A 210 -2.17 5.18 6.54
C PHE A 210 -2.79 6.52 6.94
N GLU A 211 -2.08 7.27 7.79
CA GLU A 211 -2.46 8.61 8.20
C GLU A 211 -1.58 9.65 7.50
N LYS A 212 -2.15 10.83 7.23
CA LYS A 212 -1.37 11.94 6.70
C LYS A 212 -0.37 12.45 7.74
N ILE A 213 0.75 12.94 7.24
CA ILE A 213 1.73 13.65 8.03
C ILE A 213 1.54 15.14 7.77
N GLU A 214 1.12 15.85 8.79
CA GLU A 214 0.82 17.29 8.73
C GLU A 214 2.09 18.14 8.73
N ASP A 215 2.02 19.31 8.10
CA ASP A 215 3.15 20.24 7.95
C ASP A 215 3.71 20.66 9.31
N GLU A 216 2.85 20.85 10.32
CA GLU A 216 3.22 21.18 11.69
C GLU A 216 4.13 20.12 12.31
N LYS A 217 3.89 18.84 11.99
CA LYS A 217 4.69 17.73 12.50
C LYS A 217 6.09 17.73 11.90
N ILE A 218 6.19 18.07 10.61
CA ILE A 218 7.47 18.25 9.92
C ILE A 218 8.23 19.48 10.44
N ALA A 219 7.54 20.60 10.65
CA ALA A 219 8.14 21.82 11.19
C ALA A 219 8.83 21.57 12.54
N LYS A 220 8.15 20.83 13.45
CA LYS A 220 8.73 20.43 14.75
C LYS A 220 10.01 19.61 14.61
N GLN A 221 10.08 18.69 13.64
CA GLN A 221 11.28 17.89 13.40
C GLN A 221 12.44 18.74 12.87
N LEU A 222 12.16 19.70 11.99
CA LEU A 222 13.16 20.63 11.48
C LEU A 222 13.70 21.56 12.57
N GLU A 223 12.87 21.92 13.55
CA GLU A 223 13.30 22.68 14.74
C GLU A 223 14.23 21.86 15.64
N LYS A 224 13.92 20.59 15.90
CA LYS A 224 14.78 19.68 16.69
C LYS A 224 16.20 19.51 16.13
N LEU A 225 16.37 19.61 14.81
CA LEU A 225 17.70 19.55 14.18
C LEU A 225 18.54 20.82 14.38
N LYS A 226 17.91 21.95 14.76
CA LYS A 226 18.57 23.23 14.97
C LYS A 226 18.95 23.48 16.44
N SER A 227 18.41 22.68 17.36
CA SER A 227 18.69 22.69 18.81
C SER A 227 19.85 21.79 19.18
#